data_AF-A0A316AHX9-F1
#
_entry.id   AF-A0A316AHX9-F1
#
_cell.length_a   1.000
_cell.length_b   1.000
_cell.length_c   1.000
_cell.angle_alpha   90.00
_cell.angle_beta   90.00
_cell.angle_gamma   90.00
#
_symmetry.space_group_name_H-M   'P 1'
#
loop_
_entity.id
_entity.type
_entity.pdbx_description
1 polymer ?
#
loop_
_entity_poly.entity_id
_entity_poly.type
_entity_poly.pdbx_seq_one_letter_code
_entity_poly.pdbx_strand_id
1 'polypeptide(L)'
;MSKGNEFVYAQQPIDFAHWFLLVGVVLLIPQVVSFPKKIFSLIGIPLTLIGIACTIGMCVLDFIWWSFPSDAMRHEFTNHISKVPSIWKPFMSIGPSSKVFNLGLLILSFNYFQNNKLGVVIILIANLILWHIIPLPFRLIIGYAITLIGFILIFVRNGNKNVLLHGV
;
A
#
# COMPACT_ATOMS: atom_id res chain seq x y z
N MET A 1 30.70 11.95 15.88
CA MET A 1 29.87 13.05 16.41
C MET A 1 28.62 13.14 15.55
N SER A 2 27.47 12.67 16.03
CA SER A 2 26.20 12.88 15.33
C SER A 2 25.90 14.37 15.36
N LYS A 3 25.84 15.00 14.19
CA LYS A 3 25.32 16.37 14.11
C LYS A 3 23.84 16.28 14.52
N GLY A 4 23.44 17.05 15.54
CA GLY A 4 22.11 16.98 16.15
C GLY A 4 20.98 17.31 15.18
N ASN A 5 19.74 17.25 15.67
CA ASN A 5 18.53 17.45 14.84
C ASN A 5 18.56 18.73 13.99
N GLU A 6 19.22 19.80 14.46
CA GLU A 6 19.39 21.05 13.70
C GLU A 6 20.13 20.87 12.36
N PHE A 7 21.12 19.97 12.27
CA PHE A 7 21.80 19.68 11.01
C PHE A 7 20.91 18.90 10.05
N VAL A 8 20.04 18.05 10.57
CA VAL A 8 19.05 17.30 9.78
C VAL A 8 17.97 18.24 9.27
N TYR A 9 17.47 19.16 10.11
CA TYR A 9 16.47 20.16 9.70
C TYR A 9 17.02 21.20 8.71
N ALA A 10 18.31 21.58 8.85
CA ALA A 10 18.98 22.47 7.90
C ALA A 10 19.14 21.89 6.48
N GLN A 11 18.99 20.57 6.32
CA GLN A 11 19.10 19.91 5.01
C GLN A 11 17.80 19.93 4.18
N GLN A 12 16.69 20.45 4.72
CA GLN A 12 15.35 20.30 4.12
C GLN A 12 15.16 18.86 3.57
N PRO A 13 15.28 17.84 4.43
CA PRO A 13 15.37 16.47 3.97
C PRO A 13 14.08 16.12 3.23
N ILE A 14 14.24 15.72 1.96
CA ILE A 14 13.16 15.25 1.10
C ILE A 14 12.38 14.17 1.85
N ASP A 15 11.05 14.22 1.77
CA ASP A 15 10.20 13.15 2.32
C ASP A 15 10.30 11.87 1.47
N PHE A 16 11.43 11.17 1.64
CA PHE A 16 11.71 9.94 0.92
C PHE A 16 10.65 8.86 1.18
N ALA A 17 10.06 8.82 2.38
CA ALA A 17 9.08 7.80 2.72
C ALA A 17 7.84 7.91 1.83
N HIS A 18 7.28 9.12 1.71
CA HIS A 18 6.10 9.35 0.86
C HIS A 18 6.46 9.32 -0.63
N TRP A 19 7.67 9.73 -1.03
CA TRP A 19 8.14 9.56 -2.42
C TRP A 19 8.26 8.09 -2.83
N PHE A 20 8.91 7.24 -2.03
CA PHE A 20 9.02 5.82 -2.30
C PHE A 20 7.65 5.13 -2.29
N LEU A 21 6.76 5.53 -1.37
CA LEU A 21 5.39 5.02 -1.34
C LEU A 21 4.63 5.39 -2.61
N LEU A 22 4.71 6.64 -3.05
CA LEU A 22 4.07 7.12 -4.29
C LEU A 22 4.55 6.33 -5.50
N VAL A 23 5.87 6.19 -5.67
CA VAL A 23 6.46 5.40 -6.76
C VAL A 23 5.98 3.95 -6.69
N GLY A 24 5.99 3.35 -5.49
CA GLY A 24 5.52 1.98 -5.29
C GLY A 24 4.08 1.77 -5.71
N VAL A 25 3.15 2.64 -5.30
CA VAL A 25 1.72 2.49 -5.65
C VAL A 25 1.44 2.76 -7.13
N VAL A 26 2.19 3.67 -7.77
CA VAL A 26 2.08 3.92 -9.22
C VAL A 26 2.55 2.70 -10.01
N LEU A 27 3.68 2.12 -9.66
CA LEU A 27 4.21 0.92 -10.32
C LEU A 27 3.34 -0.33 -10.11
N LEU A 28 2.48 -0.34 -9.09
CA LEU A 28 1.52 -1.42 -8.87
C LEU A 28 0.31 -1.37 -9.81
N ILE A 29 -0.01 -0.23 -10.43
CA ILE A 29 -1.20 -0.10 -11.28
C ILE A 29 -1.20 -1.13 -12.44
N PRO A 30 -0.13 -1.27 -13.25
CA PRO A 30 -0.08 -2.28 -14.32
C PRO A 30 -0.23 -3.71 -13.78
N GLN A 31 0.33 -3.99 -12.60
CA GLN A 31 0.25 -5.32 -11.99
C GLN A 31 -1.17 -5.66 -11.55
N VAL A 32 -1.89 -4.71 -10.96
CA VAL A 32 -3.27 -4.89 -10.50
C VAL A 32 -4.22 -5.16 -11.66
N VAL A 33 -4.07 -4.44 -12.78
CA VAL A 33 -4.94 -4.65 -13.96
C VAL A 33 -4.63 -5.92 -14.74
N SER A 34 -3.44 -6.51 -14.52
CA SER A 34 -3.00 -7.74 -15.18
C SER A 34 -3.52 -9.03 -14.50
N PHE A 35 -4.23 -8.94 -13.37
CA PHE A 35 -4.84 -10.10 -12.73
C PHE A 35 -5.86 -10.79 -13.65
N PRO A 36 -6.01 -12.14 -13.56
CA PRO A 36 -6.91 -12.89 -14.43
C PRO A 36 -8.36 -12.42 -14.27
N LYS A 37 -9.11 -12.31 -15.37
CA LYS A 37 -10.51 -11.85 -15.38
C LYS A 37 -11.46 -12.93 -14.83
N LYS A 38 -11.50 -13.05 -13.50
CA LYS A 38 -12.36 -13.96 -12.72
C LYS A 38 -13.25 -13.17 -11.77
N ILE A 39 -14.17 -13.86 -11.08
CA ILE A 39 -15.15 -13.25 -10.16
C ILE A 39 -14.49 -12.35 -9.10
N PHE A 40 -13.38 -12.80 -8.48
CA PHE A 40 -12.70 -11.99 -7.46
C PHE A 40 -12.02 -10.76 -8.05
N SER A 41 -11.58 -10.80 -9.32
CA SER A 41 -10.98 -9.65 -9.99
C SER A 41 -11.99 -8.55 -10.31
N LEU A 42 -13.28 -8.91 -10.50
CA LEU A 42 -14.34 -7.93 -10.74
C LEU A 42 -14.47 -6.93 -9.57
N ILE A 43 -14.21 -7.39 -8.34
CA ILE A 43 -14.30 -6.58 -7.12
C ILE A 43 -12.90 -6.15 -6.65
N GLY A 44 -11.93 -7.05 -6.70
CA GLY A 44 -10.58 -6.82 -6.18
C GLY A 44 -9.80 -5.76 -6.96
N ILE A 45 -9.91 -5.72 -8.30
CA ILE A 45 -9.25 -4.71 -9.13
C ILE A 45 -9.74 -3.30 -8.76
N PRO A 46 -11.05 -2.98 -8.87
CA PRO A 46 -11.51 -1.62 -8.55
C PRO A 46 -11.23 -1.24 -7.10
N LEU A 47 -11.35 -2.17 -6.15
CA LEU A 47 -11.05 -1.90 -4.75
C LEU A 47 -9.57 -1.55 -4.52
N THR A 48 -8.65 -2.28 -5.17
CA THR A 48 -7.21 -2.01 -5.09
C THR A 48 -6.88 -0.66 -5.73
N LEU A 49 -7.48 -0.35 -6.89
CA LEU A 49 -7.30 0.94 -7.58
C LEU A 49 -7.82 2.12 -6.76
N ILE A 50 -8.94 1.98 -6.07
CA ILE A 50 -9.44 2.99 -5.12
C ILE A 50 -8.41 3.20 -3.99
N GLY A 51 -7.86 2.11 -3.43
CA GLY A 51 -6.81 2.19 -2.43
C GLY A 51 -5.54 2.89 -2.93
N ILE A 52 -5.12 2.62 -4.17
CA ILE A 52 -3.99 3.30 -4.83
C ILE A 52 -4.30 4.80 -4.96
N ALA A 53 -5.49 5.17 -5.46
CA ALA A 53 -5.88 6.57 -5.61
C ALA A 53 -5.89 7.33 -4.27
N CYS A 54 -6.42 6.72 -3.21
CA CYS A 54 -6.37 7.29 -1.86
C CYS A 54 -4.92 7.48 -1.36
N THR A 55 -4.03 6.53 -1.66
CA THR A 55 -2.62 6.59 -1.25
C THR A 55 -1.86 7.67 -2.02
N ILE A 56 -2.12 7.81 -3.33
CA ILE A 56 -1.55 8.89 -4.15
C ILE A 56 -1.97 10.25 -3.60
N GLY A 57 -3.27 10.46 -3.35
CA GLY A 57 -3.75 11.74 -2.82
C GLY A 57 -3.19 12.05 -1.42
N MET A 58 -3.02 11.03 -0.57
CA MET A 58 -2.33 11.18 0.70
C MET A 58 -0.89 11.67 0.54
N CYS A 59 -0.10 11.04 -0.35
CA CYS A 59 1.28 11.44 -0.60
C CYS A 59 1.37 12.87 -1.14
N VAL A 60 0.46 13.26 -2.04
CA VAL A 60 0.41 14.63 -2.57
C VAL A 60 0.12 15.66 -1.48
N LEU A 61 -0.86 15.38 -0.60
CA LEU A 61 -1.14 16.26 0.54
C LEU A 61 0.06 16.37 1.49
N ASP A 62 0.77 15.26 1.69
CA ASP A 62 1.96 15.23 2.53
C ASP A 62 3.11 16.04 1.93
N PHE A 63 3.31 15.98 0.60
CA PHE A 63 4.29 16.84 -0.08
C PHE A 63 3.97 18.34 0.05
N ILE A 64 2.69 18.71 -0.07
CA ILE A 64 2.26 20.09 0.15
C ILE A 64 2.54 20.50 1.60
N TRP A 65 2.16 19.65 2.57
CA TRP A 65 2.41 19.88 3.99
C TRP A 65 3.91 20.03 4.31
N TRP A 66 4.74 19.14 3.77
CA TRP A 66 6.19 19.15 3.93
C TRP A 66 6.82 20.41 3.32
N SER A 67 6.30 20.91 2.20
CA SER A 67 6.82 22.08 1.48
C SER A 67 6.69 23.41 2.24
N PHE A 68 5.83 23.48 3.28
CA PHE A 68 5.71 24.69 4.09
C PHE A 68 6.96 24.92 4.96
N PRO A 69 7.51 26.15 5.00
CA PRO A 69 8.74 26.45 5.73
C PRO A 69 8.54 26.66 7.24
N SER A 70 7.31 26.81 7.73
CA SER A 70 7.03 27.01 9.16
C SER A 70 5.96 26.06 9.67
N ASP A 71 6.10 25.64 10.93
CA ASP A 71 5.15 24.74 11.58
C ASP A 71 3.77 25.41 11.77
N ALA A 72 3.73 26.74 11.93
CA ALA A 72 2.46 27.48 12.01
C ALA A 72 1.62 27.30 10.73
N MET A 73 2.24 27.39 9.55
CA MET A 73 1.55 27.18 8.28
C MET A 73 1.13 25.72 8.09
N ARG A 74 1.95 24.76 8.54
CA ARG A 74 1.60 23.34 8.56
C ARG A 74 0.38 23.06 9.42
N HIS A 75 0.32 23.64 10.62
CA HIS A 75 -0.83 23.51 11.51
C HIS A 75 -2.09 24.15 10.93
N GLU A 76 -1.97 25.33 10.32
CA GLU A 76 -3.10 25.99 9.65
C GLU A 76 -3.64 25.13 8.49
N PHE A 77 -2.75 24.60 7.65
CA PHE A 77 -3.12 23.70 6.56
C PHE A 77 -3.85 22.45 7.10
N THR A 78 -3.28 21.74 8.08
CA THR A 78 -3.91 20.56 8.69
C THR A 78 -5.28 20.89 9.30
N ASN A 79 -5.39 22.02 9.99
CA ASN A 79 -6.65 22.51 10.57
C ASN A 79 -7.70 22.86 9.51
N HIS A 80 -7.28 23.35 8.36
CA HIS A 80 -8.18 23.63 7.24
C HIS A 80 -8.68 22.34 6.60
N ILE A 81 -7.77 21.44 6.18
CA ILE A 81 -8.16 20.22 5.47
C ILE A 81 -8.95 19.23 6.34
N SER A 82 -8.73 19.24 7.67
CA SER A 82 -9.50 18.39 8.61
C SER A 82 -10.97 18.76 8.70
N LYS A 83 -11.33 20.01 8.36
CA LYS A 83 -12.70 20.49 8.28
C LYS A 83 -13.37 20.18 6.94
N VAL A 84 -12.64 19.62 5.97
CA VAL A 84 -13.14 19.30 4.63
C VAL A 84 -13.24 17.77 4.49
N PRO A 85 -14.41 17.15 4.74
CA PRO A 85 -14.53 15.69 4.81
C PRO A 85 -14.23 14.99 3.48
N SER A 86 -14.50 15.66 2.35
CA SER A 86 -14.22 15.16 1.00
C SER A 86 -12.72 15.02 0.72
N ILE A 87 -11.86 15.68 1.49
CA ILE A 87 -10.39 15.52 1.44
C ILE A 87 -9.95 14.61 2.58
N TRP A 88 -10.38 14.89 3.81
CA TRP A 88 -9.90 14.21 5.00
C TRP A 88 -10.24 12.71 5.02
N LYS A 89 -11.47 12.33 4.68
CA LYS A 89 -11.88 10.91 4.71
C LYS A 89 -11.09 10.06 3.70
N PRO A 90 -11.06 10.38 2.40
CA PRO A 90 -10.33 9.55 1.43
C PRO A 90 -8.82 9.59 1.63
N PHE A 91 -8.22 10.76 1.88
CA PHE A 91 -6.77 10.90 1.80
C PHE A 91 -6.06 10.90 3.15
N MET A 92 -6.71 11.33 4.24
CA MET A 92 -6.07 11.37 5.57
C MET A 92 -6.54 10.22 6.48
N SER A 93 -7.73 9.66 6.26
CA SER A 93 -8.23 8.51 7.03
C SER A 93 -8.00 7.19 6.29
N ILE A 94 -8.44 7.09 5.03
CA ILE A 94 -8.36 5.86 4.25
C ILE A 94 -6.95 5.64 3.68
N GLY A 95 -6.36 6.67 3.07
CA GLY A 95 -5.01 6.63 2.47
C GLY A 95 -3.94 5.99 3.39
N PRO A 96 -3.64 6.57 4.56
CA PRO A 96 -2.60 6.07 5.47
C PRO A 96 -2.93 4.71 6.08
N SER A 97 -4.21 4.38 6.22
CA SER A 97 -4.63 3.10 6.77
C SER A 97 -4.28 1.93 5.84
N SER A 98 -4.19 2.20 4.55
CA SER A 98 -3.99 1.23 3.46
C SER A 98 -4.94 0.02 3.52
N LYS A 99 -6.05 0.10 4.28
CA LYS A 99 -6.95 -1.04 4.52
C LYS A 99 -7.67 -1.45 3.25
N VAL A 100 -8.18 -0.46 2.51
CA VAL A 100 -8.89 -0.65 1.24
C VAL A 100 -7.96 -1.30 0.21
N PHE A 101 -6.73 -0.78 0.11
CA PHE A 101 -5.70 -1.34 -0.76
C PHE A 101 -5.38 -2.81 -0.42
N ASN A 102 -5.10 -3.11 0.84
CA ASN A 102 -4.75 -4.47 1.28
C ASN A 102 -5.92 -5.45 1.16
N LEU A 103 -7.16 -5.00 1.40
CA LEU A 103 -8.37 -5.79 1.17
C LEU A 103 -8.54 -6.14 -0.31
N GLY A 104 -8.31 -5.18 -1.20
CA GLY A 104 -8.32 -5.41 -2.64
C GLY A 104 -7.30 -6.48 -3.06
N LEU A 105 -6.06 -6.39 -2.56
CA LEU A 105 -5.02 -7.39 -2.80
C LEU A 105 -5.38 -8.78 -2.24
N LEU A 106 -5.98 -8.85 -1.04
CA LEU A 106 -6.45 -10.10 -0.47
C LEU A 106 -7.52 -10.74 -1.35
N ILE A 107 -8.52 -9.97 -1.79
CA ILE A 107 -9.56 -10.44 -2.72
C ILE A 107 -8.92 -10.97 -4.01
N LEU A 108 -7.98 -10.21 -4.58
CA LEU A 108 -7.27 -10.63 -5.80
C LEU A 108 -6.49 -11.93 -5.63
N SER A 109 -5.91 -12.17 -4.45
CA SER A 109 -5.18 -13.42 -4.15
C SER A 109 -6.06 -14.67 -4.22
N PHE A 110 -7.36 -14.56 -3.88
CA PHE A 110 -8.28 -15.70 -3.92
C PHE A 110 -8.50 -16.28 -5.33
N ASN A 111 -8.19 -15.52 -6.39
CA ASN A 111 -8.15 -16.05 -7.76
C ASN A 111 -7.20 -17.25 -7.93
N TYR A 112 -6.23 -17.38 -7.03
CA TYR A 112 -5.19 -18.41 -7.02
C TYR A 112 -5.38 -19.44 -5.91
N PHE A 113 -6.49 -19.39 -5.15
CA PHE A 113 -6.70 -20.28 -4.00
C PHE A 113 -6.65 -21.77 -4.39
N GLN A 114 -7.19 -22.14 -5.56
CA GLN A 114 -7.11 -23.52 -6.07
C GLN A 114 -5.68 -23.93 -6.45
N ASN A 115 -4.86 -22.96 -6.89
CA ASN A 115 -3.51 -23.24 -7.41
C ASN A 115 -2.44 -23.22 -6.33
N ASN A 116 -2.54 -22.30 -5.36
CA ASN A 116 -1.58 -22.10 -4.30
C ASN A 116 -2.27 -21.60 -3.01
N LYS A 117 -2.87 -22.52 -2.26
CA LYS A 117 -3.50 -22.24 -0.96
C LYS A 117 -2.55 -21.59 0.03
N LEU A 118 -1.29 -22.04 0.07
CA LEU A 118 -0.28 -21.56 1.02
C LEU A 118 0.02 -20.08 0.82
N GLY A 119 0.21 -19.64 -0.43
CA GLY A 119 0.42 -18.21 -0.73
C GLY A 119 -0.78 -17.34 -0.34
N VAL A 120 -2.01 -17.80 -0.57
CA VAL A 120 -3.22 -17.06 -0.18
C VAL A 120 -3.36 -16.98 1.35
N VAL A 121 -3.05 -18.05 2.07
CA VAL A 121 -3.05 -18.05 3.55
C VAL A 121 -2.01 -17.07 4.10
N ILE A 122 -0.83 -16.99 3.50
CA ILE A 122 0.19 -16.00 3.88
C ILE A 122 -0.33 -14.57 3.71
N ILE A 123 -0.99 -14.26 2.59
CA ILE A 123 -1.57 -12.93 2.34
C ILE A 123 -2.71 -12.61 3.33
N LEU A 124 -3.51 -13.62 3.72
CA LEU A 124 -4.52 -13.47 4.76
C LEU A 124 -3.89 -13.10 6.10
N ILE A 125 -2.84 -13.83 6.53
CA ILE A 125 -2.12 -13.54 7.78
C ILE A 125 -1.50 -12.13 7.73
N ALA A 126 -0.89 -11.75 6.60
CA ALA A 126 -0.35 -10.42 6.41
C ALA A 126 -1.41 -9.32 6.59
N ASN A 127 -2.62 -9.53 6.05
CA ASN A 127 -3.74 -8.60 6.23
C ASN A 127 -4.17 -8.50 7.70
N LEU A 128 -4.26 -9.62 8.42
CA LEU A 128 -4.59 -9.61 9.85
C LEU A 128 -3.55 -8.83 10.68
N ILE A 129 -2.26 -8.97 10.34
CA ILE A 129 -1.19 -8.16 10.92
C ILE A 129 -1.42 -6.69 10.61
N LEU A 130 -1.60 -6.32 9.34
CA LEU A 130 -1.76 -4.92 8.90
C LEU A 130 -3.01 -4.25 9.50
N TRP A 131 -4.09 -5.00 9.73
CA TRP A 131 -5.31 -4.52 10.40
C TRP A 131 -5.20 -4.41 11.92
N HIS A 132 -4.04 -4.70 12.49
CA HIS A 132 -3.80 -4.68 13.94
C HIS A 132 -4.58 -5.73 14.73
N ILE A 133 -5.09 -6.77 14.06
CA ILE A 133 -5.70 -7.91 14.75
C ILE A 133 -4.61 -8.73 15.43
N ILE A 134 -3.43 -8.80 14.81
CA ILE A 134 -2.22 -9.39 15.40
C ILE A 134 -1.27 -8.24 15.77
N PRO A 135 -1.07 -7.95 17.07
CA PRO A 135 -0.21 -6.85 17.49
C PRO A 135 1.26 -7.24 17.29
N LEU A 136 1.96 -6.50 16.42
CA LEU A 136 3.39 -6.65 16.16
C LEU A 136 4.07 -5.28 16.09
N PRO A 137 5.32 -5.15 16.58
CA PRO A 137 6.13 -3.96 16.35
C PRO A 137 6.46 -3.83 14.86
N PHE A 138 6.65 -2.61 14.36
CA PHE A 138 6.93 -2.33 12.94
C PHE A 138 5.95 -2.99 11.96
N ARG A 139 4.67 -3.07 12.36
CA ARG A 139 3.56 -3.74 11.65
C ARG A 139 3.54 -3.51 10.15
N LEU A 140 3.75 -2.28 9.68
CA LEU A 140 3.73 -1.95 8.25
C LEU A 140 4.85 -2.68 7.50
N ILE A 141 6.08 -2.61 8.01
CA ILE A 141 7.25 -3.25 7.39
C ILE A 141 7.05 -4.77 7.33
N ILE A 142 6.70 -5.38 8.46
CA ILE A 142 6.49 -6.83 8.54
C ILE A 142 5.31 -7.28 7.68
N GLY A 143 4.18 -6.57 7.76
CA GLY A 143 2.98 -6.91 7.02
C GLY A 143 3.16 -6.81 5.51
N TYR A 144 3.86 -5.80 5.01
CA TYR A 144 4.17 -5.68 3.58
C TYR A 144 5.25 -6.66 3.11
N ALA A 145 6.25 -6.98 3.94
CA ALA A 145 7.22 -8.03 3.64
C ALA A 145 6.55 -9.41 3.49
N ILE A 146 5.63 -9.75 4.41
CA ILE A 146 4.87 -11.01 4.33
C ILE A 146 3.93 -11.01 3.11
N THR A 147 3.28 -9.88 2.82
CA THR A 147 2.45 -9.72 1.60
C THR A 147 3.28 -9.99 0.34
N LEU A 148 4.48 -9.42 0.25
CA LEU A 148 5.40 -9.64 -0.87
C LEU A 148 5.76 -11.13 -1.02
N ILE A 149 6.15 -11.79 0.08
CA ILE A 149 6.46 -13.23 0.10
C ILE A 149 5.25 -14.05 -0.39
N GLY A 150 4.05 -13.72 0.09
CA GLY A 150 2.81 -14.38 -0.32
C GLY A 150 2.57 -14.30 -1.83
N PHE A 151 2.72 -13.11 -2.42
CA PHE A 151 2.55 -12.93 -3.87
C PHE A 151 3.67 -13.57 -4.69
N ILE A 152 4.94 -13.51 -4.25
CA ILE A 152 6.05 -14.22 -4.89
C ILE A 152 5.73 -15.72 -4.98
N LEU A 153 5.29 -16.33 -3.88
CA LEU A 153 4.93 -17.75 -3.85
C LEU A 153 3.77 -18.06 -4.80
N ILE A 154 2.73 -17.20 -4.86
CA ILE A 154 1.60 -17.36 -5.79
C ILE A 154 2.10 -17.34 -7.23
N PHE A 155 2.88 -16.32 -7.62
CA PHE A 155 3.27 -16.12 -9.01
C PHE A 155 4.30 -17.14 -9.49
N VAL A 156 5.31 -17.48 -8.69
CA VAL A 156 6.33 -18.49 -9.05
C VAL A 156 5.68 -19.85 -9.24
N ARG A 157 4.80 -20.28 -8.33
CA ARG A 157 4.14 -21.59 -8.44
C ARG A 157 3.12 -21.66 -9.58
N ASN A 158 2.46 -20.55 -9.90
CA ASN A 158 1.54 -20.49 -11.03
C ASN A 158 2.28 -20.46 -12.37
N GLY A 159 3.41 -19.74 -12.45
CA GLY A 159 4.29 -19.74 -13.62
C GLY A 159 4.79 -21.15 -13.96
N ASN A 160 5.26 -21.89 -12.96
CA ASN A 160 5.72 -23.28 -13.16
C ASN A 160 4.60 -24.22 -13.66
N LYS A 161 3.35 -24.05 -13.19
CA LYS A 161 2.22 -24.85 -13.69
C LYS A 161 1.93 -24.60 -15.16
N ASN A 162 1.96 -23.34 -15.60
CA ASN A 162 1.71 -23.00 -17.02
C ASN A 162 2.83 -23.52 -17.93
N VAL A 163 4.09 -23.50 -17.47
CA VAL A 163 5.22 -24.07 -18.23
C VAL A 163 5.11 -25.59 -18.35
N LEU A 164 4.70 -26.30 -17.29
CA LEU A 164 4.53 -27.76 -17.32
C LEU A 164 3.33 -28.22 -18.17
N LEU A 165 2.28 -27.39 -18.30
CA LEU A 165 1.09 -27.70 -19.09
C LEU A 165 1.26 -27.44 -20.60
N HIS A 166 2.19 -26.57 -20.99
CA HIS A 166 2.49 -26.25 -22.41
C HIS A 166 3.77 -26.93 -22.94
N GLY A 167 4.41 -27.77 -22.13
CA GLY A 167 5.63 -28.50 -22.47
C GLY A 167 5.42 -29.98 -22.83
N VAL A 168 4.19 -30.38 -23.18
CA VAL A 168 3.85 -31.72 -23.69
C VAL A 168 3.17 -31.58 -25.05
#